data_AF-A0A2N3YJG1-F1
#
_entry.id   AF-A0A2N3YJG1-F1
#
_cell.length_a   1.000
_cell.length_b   1.000
_cell.length_c   1.000
_cell.angle_alpha   90.00
_cell.angle_beta   90.00
_cell.angle_gamma   90.00
#
_symmetry.space_group_name_H-M   'P 1'
#
loop_
_entity.id
_entity.type
_entity.pdbx_description
1 polymer ?
#
loop_
_entity_poly.entity_id
_entity_poly.type
_entity_poly.pdbx_seq_one_letter_code
_entity_poly.pdbx_strand_id
1 'polypeptide(L)'
;MSAPPGWHPQPDGRERWWDGQQWTDHTRDPQVAPLAPAPAAPYGQAGTTGAWQPPQRSGMSGGAKGCLIAVAVLLLLLVVGAVVAVVLFARNVSSAVDDARSSFPSSLPTSLPSGLPSDLPNGGTTTTVRIGEGFPVGGARVEDGWSLGDAGSVGRSIEGMRVTGSPDQPVFFTLRFTGGGADAETVCTATGDSTSSSREVTCVPVFGDVPDDSPVEVTSAL
;
A
#
# COMPACT_ATOMS: atom_id res chain seq x y z
N MET A 1 10.22 -21.70 -42.90
CA MET A 1 9.46 -22.88 -43.36
C MET A 1 8.07 -22.75 -42.77
N SER A 2 7.02 -22.62 -43.60
CA SER A 2 5.64 -22.47 -43.12
C SER A 2 5.05 -23.83 -42.75
N ALA A 3 4.20 -23.87 -41.72
CA ALA A 3 3.48 -25.08 -41.34
C ALA A 3 2.49 -25.50 -42.46
N PRO A 4 2.30 -26.80 -42.69
CA PRO A 4 1.31 -27.28 -43.67
C PRO A 4 -0.12 -26.94 -43.22
N PRO A 5 -1.05 -26.75 -44.17
CA PRO A 5 -2.47 -26.57 -43.86
C PRO A 5 -3.01 -27.72 -43.01
N GLY A 6 -3.73 -27.41 -41.94
CA GLY A 6 -4.14 -28.41 -40.98
C GLY A 6 -4.75 -27.84 -39.70
N TRP A 7 -5.21 -28.75 -38.84
CA TRP A 7 -5.66 -28.43 -37.49
C TRP A 7 -4.45 -28.38 -36.57
N HIS A 8 -4.32 -27.28 -35.82
CA HIS A 8 -3.24 -27.10 -34.85
C HIS A 8 -3.81 -26.81 -33.46
N PRO A 9 -3.18 -27.35 -32.39
CA PRO A 9 -3.65 -27.15 -31.03
C PRO A 9 -3.43 -25.70 -30.56
N GLN A 10 -4.38 -25.18 -29.80
CA GLN A 10 -4.35 -23.87 -29.17
C GLN A 10 -4.19 -24.00 -27.65
N PRO A 11 -3.70 -22.95 -26.94
CA PRO A 11 -3.53 -22.97 -25.48
C PRO A 11 -4.82 -23.18 -24.70
N ASP A 12 -5.98 -22.90 -25.32
CA ASP A 12 -7.31 -23.14 -24.75
C ASP A 12 -7.78 -24.61 -24.85
N GLY A 13 -6.95 -25.48 -25.43
CA GLY A 13 -7.23 -26.91 -25.60
C GLY A 13 -8.08 -27.24 -26.83
N ARG A 14 -8.44 -26.25 -27.66
CA ARG A 14 -9.16 -26.45 -28.93
C ARG A 14 -8.17 -26.52 -30.08
N GLU A 15 -8.61 -26.99 -31.24
CA GLU A 15 -7.82 -26.94 -32.46
C GLU A 15 -8.32 -25.81 -33.37
N ARG A 16 -7.39 -25.04 -33.96
CA ARG A 16 -7.70 -24.00 -34.95
C ARG A 16 -7.13 -24.40 -36.31
N TRP A 17 -7.86 -24.10 -37.38
CA TRP A 17 -7.43 -24.44 -38.74
C TRP A 17 -6.46 -23.39 -39.32
N TRP A 18 -5.31 -23.84 -39.78
CA TRP A 18 -4.33 -23.10 -40.59
C TRP A 18 -4.53 -23.45 -42.07
N ASP A 19 -4.69 -22.45 -42.94
CA ASP A 19 -4.91 -22.67 -44.37
C ASP A 19 -3.62 -22.73 -45.22
N GLY A 20 -2.46 -22.58 -44.59
CA GLY A 20 -1.16 -22.50 -45.26
C GLY A 20 -0.58 -21.09 -45.34
N GLN A 21 -1.42 -20.06 -45.19
CA GLN A 21 -1.05 -18.64 -45.26
C GLN A 21 -1.44 -17.88 -43.99
N GLN A 22 -2.59 -18.21 -43.38
CA GLN A 22 -3.13 -17.57 -42.18
C GLN A 22 -4.01 -18.52 -41.34
N TRP A 23 -4.27 -18.10 -40.10
CA TRP A 23 -5.21 -18.76 -39.21
C TRP A 23 -6.65 -18.40 -39.60
N THR A 24 -7.52 -19.40 -39.76
CA THR A 24 -8.95 -19.19 -40.06
C THR A 24 -9.79 -19.25 -38.78
N ASP A 25 -11.04 -18.80 -38.82
CA ASP A 25 -11.94 -18.81 -37.66
C ASP A 25 -12.56 -20.18 -37.33
N HIS A 26 -12.23 -21.22 -38.11
CA HIS A 26 -12.68 -22.58 -37.83
C HIS A 26 -11.96 -23.10 -36.59
N THR A 27 -12.75 -23.45 -35.57
CA THR A 27 -12.29 -24.08 -34.33
C THR A 27 -13.05 -25.37 -34.09
N ARG A 28 -12.36 -26.42 -33.64
CA ARG A 28 -12.98 -27.70 -33.28
C ARG A 28 -12.43 -28.21 -31.95
N ASP A 29 -13.23 -29.02 -31.28
CA ASP A 29 -12.74 -29.78 -30.13
C ASP A 29 -11.89 -30.95 -30.64
N PRO A 30 -10.82 -31.35 -29.91
CA PRO A 30 -9.92 -32.40 -30.34
C PRO A 30 -10.71 -33.70 -30.55
N GLN A 31 -10.66 -34.22 -31.78
CA GLN A 31 -11.38 -35.44 -32.12
C GLN A 31 -10.68 -36.63 -31.46
N VAL A 32 -11.28 -37.18 -30.41
CA VAL A 32 -10.86 -38.45 -29.83
C VAL A 32 -11.06 -39.52 -30.91
N ALA A 33 -9.97 -40.00 -31.50
CA ALA A 33 -10.04 -41.05 -32.51
C ALA A 33 -10.71 -42.30 -31.90
N PRO A 34 -11.76 -42.86 -32.53
CA PRO A 34 -12.30 -44.15 -32.10
C PRO A 34 -11.21 -45.21 -32.23
N LEU A 35 -10.99 -45.97 -31.15
CA LEU A 35 -10.14 -47.16 -31.19
C LEU A 35 -10.67 -48.11 -32.27
N ALA A 36 -9.88 -48.36 -33.30
CA ALA A 36 -10.18 -49.38 -34.30
C ALA A 36 -10.31 -50.75 -33.61
N PRO A 37 -11.34 -51.56 -33.92
CA PRO A 37 -11.49 -52.87 -33.30
C PRO A 37 -10.35 -53.80 -33.75
N ALA A 38 -9.65 -54.38 -32.76
CA ALA A 38 -8.64 -55.40 -32.98
C ALA A 38 -9.28 -56.70 -33.52
N PRO A 39 -8.60 -57.43 -34.43
CA PRO A 39 -9.12 -58.70 -34.96
C PRO A 39 -9.25 -59.76 -33.86
N ALA A 40 -10.37 -60.50 -33.89
CA ALA A 40 -10.73 -61.51 -32.90
C ALA A 40 -9.82 -62.75 -32.96
N ALA A 41 -9.30 -63.18 -31.81
CA ALA A 41 -8.68 -64.49 -31.61
C ALA A 41 -9.71 -65.50 -31.05
N PRO A 42 -9.62 -66.81 -31.38
CA PRO A 42 -10.68 -67.77 -31.10
C PRO A 42 -10.49 -68.55 -29.78
N TYR A 43 -11.63 -68.72 -29.10
CA TYR A 43 -12.11 -69.84 -28.25
C TYR A 43 -11.23 -70.49 -27.16
N GLY A 44 -11.78 -70.48 -25.93
CA GLY A 44 -11.43 -71.36 -24.80
C GLY A 44 -11.93 -70.77 -23.46
N GLN A 45 -13.20 -70.91 -23.07
CA GLN A 45 -13.84 -72.02 -22.33
C GLN A 45 -14.02 -71.71 -20.82
N ALA A 46 -15.16 -72.16 -20.28
CA ALA A 46 -15.87 -71.68 -19.09
C ALA A 46 -15.33 -72.14 -17.73
N GLY A 47 -15.65 -71.39 -16.67
CA GLY A 47 -15.65 -71.94 -15.30
C GLY A 47 -15.55 -70.95 -14.12
N THR A 48 -16.71 -70.47 -13.65
CA THR A 48 -17.09 -70.27 -12.23
C THR A 48 -16.40 -69.23 -11.33
N THR A 49 -17.23 -68.27 -10.91
CA THR A 49 -17.32 -67.63 -9.58
C THR A 49 -16.11 -66.81 -9.09
N GLY A 50 -15.96 -65.62 -9.66
CA GLY A 50 -15.42 -64.45 -8.97
C GLY A 50 -16.41 -63.31 -9.11
N ALA A 51 -16.97 -62.83 -8.01
CA ALA A 51 -17.86 -61.68 -7.97
C ALA A 51 -17.12 -60.45 -8.52
N TRP A 52 -17.35 -60.13 -9.80
CA TRP A 52 -16.94 -58.87 -10.38
C TRP A 52 -17.98 -57.82 -10.02
N GLN A 53 -17.67 -57.01 -9.01
CA GLN A 53 -18.33 -55.73 -8.81
C GLN A 53 -18.04 -54.85 -10.04
N PRO A 54 -19.05 -54.23 -10.67
CA PRO A 54 -18.80 -53.27 -11.73
C PRO A 54 -17.93 -52.14 -11.14
N PRO A 55 -16.91 -51.64 -11.86
CA PRO A 55 -16.28 -50.40 -11.45
C PRO A 55 -17.39 -49.35 -11.40
N GLN A 56 -17.69 -48.87 -10.19
CA GLN A 56 -18.47 -47.67 -9.97
C GLN A 56 -17.71 -46.59 -10.72
N ARG A 57 -18.17 -46.25 -11.94
CA ARG A 57 -17.74 -45.04 -12.61
C ARG A 57 -18.23 -43.93 -11.69
N SER A 58 -17.31 -43.40 -10.89
CA SER A 58 -17.50 -42.14 -10.18
C SER A 58 -17.68 -41.08 -11.25
N GLY A 59 -18.91 -40.90 -11.69
CA GLY A 59 -19.36 -39.80 -12.51
C GLY A 59 -19.28 -38.53 -11.67
N MET A 60 -18.06 -38.03 -11.45
CA MET A 60 -17.80 -36.72 -10.89
C MET A 60 -17.23 -35.85 -11.99
N SER A 61 -18.09 -35.39 -12.90
CA SER A 61 -17.73 -34.29 -13.79
C SER A 61 -18.95 -33.57 -14.37
N GLY A 62 -19.96 -33.32 -13.54
CA GLY A 62 -20.98 -32.31 -13.80
C GLY A 62 -20.75 -30.98 -13.07
N GLY A 63 -19.83 -30.93 -12.10
CA GLY A 63 -19.69 -29.80 -11.15
C GLY A 63 -18.63 -28.75 -11.48
N ALA A 64 -17.80 -28.97 -12.51
CA ALA A 64 -16.65 -28.09 -12.79
C ALA A 64 -17.04 -26.71 -13.39
N LYS A 65 -18.22 -26.61 -14.03
CA LYS A 65 -18.70 -25.32 -14.58
C LYS A 65 -19.39 -24.43 -13.55
N GLY A 66 -19.92 -25.00 -12.46
CA GLY A 66 -20.53 -24.24 -11.36
C GLY A 66 -19.50 -23.60 -10.43
N CYS A 67 -18.35 -24.25 -10.23
CA CYS A 67 -17.28 -23.72 -9.39
C CYS A 67 -16.63 -22.47 -10.01
N LEU A 68 -16.43 -22.44 -11.33
CA LEU A 68 -15.87 -21.25 -11.99
C LEU A 68 -16.78 -20.03 -11.93
N ILE A 69 -18.11 -20.23 -12.06
CA ILE A 69 -19.07 -19.11 -11.94
C ILE A 69 -19.08 -18.59 -10.50
N ALA A 70 -19.07 -19.48 -9.49
CA ALA A 70 -19.01 -19.07 -8.09
C ALA A 70 -17.74 -18.28 -7.77
N VAL A 71 -16.57 -18.70 -8.29
CA VAL A 71 -15.31 -17.97 -8.12
C VAL A 71 -15.33 -16.63 -8.86
N ALA A 72 -15.87 -16.58 -10.08
CA ALA A 72 -15.98 -15.34 -10.84
C ALA A 72 -16.91 -14.32 -10.14
N VAL A 73 -18.05 -14.78 -9.61
CA VAL A 73 -18.97 -13.93 -8.83
C VAL A 73 -18.31 -13.47 -7.54
N LEU A 74 -17.57 -14.34 -6.85
CA LEU A 74 -16.86 -13.97 -5.62
C LEU A 74 -15.77 -12.92 -5.89
N LEU A 75 -14.99 -13.09 -6.95
CA LEU A 75 -14.00 -12.10 -7.39
C LEU A 75 -14.65 -10.77 -7.79
N LEU A 76 -15.77 -10.82 -8.52
CA LEU A 76 -16.53 -9.62 -8.87
C LEU A 76 -17.02 -8.88 -7.62
N LEU A 77 -17.59 -9.60 -6.65
CA LEU A 77 -18.04 -9.00 -5.38
C LEU A 77 -16.88 -8.41 -4.58
N LEU A 78 -15.70 -9.04 -4.61
CA LEU A 78 -14.49 -8.53 -3.96
C LEU A 78 -14.02 -7.22 -4.62
N VAL A 79 -14.00 -7.17 -5.96
CA VAL A 79 -13.65 -5.97 -6.72
C VAL A 79 -14.66 -4.84 -6.47
N VAL A 80 -15.96 -5.13 -6.54
CA VAL A 80 -17.01 -4.15 -6.24
C VAL A 80 -16.91 -3.66 -4.80
N GLY A 81 -16.70 -4.56 -3.84
CA GLY A 81 -16.49 -4.22 -2.44
C GLY A 81 -15.27 -3.33 -2.23
N ALA A 82 -14.15 -3.62 -2.88
CA ALA A 82 -12.94 -2.79 -2.83
C ALA A 82 -13.19 -1.39 -3.44
N VAL A 83 -13.88 -1.30 -4.58
CA VAL A 83 -14.24 -0.02 -5.20
C VAL A 83 -15.17 0.79 -4.28
N VAL A 84 -16.19 0.16 -3.69
CA VAL A 84 -17.09 0.81 -2.74
C VAL A 84 -16.32 1.28 -1.50
N ALA A 85 -15.43 0.46 -0.94
CA ALA A 85 -14.59 0.82 0.20
C ALA A 85 -13.69 2.02 -0.12
N VAL A 86 -13.04 2.04 -1.29
CA VAL A 86 -12.21 3.17 -1.75
C VAL A 86 -13.05 4.43 -1.92
N VAL A 87 -14.24 4.34 -2.52
CA VAL A 87 -15.13 5.50 -2.69
C VAL A 87 -15.66 6.01 -1.36
N LEU A 88 -16.03 5.13 -0.43
CA LEU A 88 -16.47 5.51 0.92
C LEU A 88 -15.32 6.11 1.73
N PHE A 89 -14.11 5.55 1.62
CA PHE A 89 -12.91 6.08 2.26
C PHE A 89 -12.54 7.46 1.70
N ALA A 90 -12.56 7.64 0.38
CA ALA A 90 -12.34 8.93 -0.26
C ALA A 90 -13.37 9.98 0.18
N ARG A 91 -14.66 9.60 0.30
CA ARG A 91 -15.72 10.49 0.82
C ARG A 91 -15.53 10.84 2.29
N ASN A 92 -15.08 9.89 3.13
CA ASN A 92 -14.85 10.13 4.57
C ASN A 92 -13.68 11.08 4.81
N VAL A 93 -12.63 11.02 3.97
CA VAL A 93 -11.49 11.94 4.03
C VAL A 93 -11.88 13.36 3.60
N SER A 94 -12.87 13.54 2.72
CA SER A 94 -13.41 14.86 2.37
C SER A 94 -14.22 15.50 3.50
N SER A 95 -15.04 14.74 4.22
CA SER A 95 -15.86 15.27 5.33
C SER A 95 -15.04 15.72 6.54
N ALA A 96 -13.89 15.10 6.80
CA ALA A 96 -12.99 15.52 7.88
C ALA A 96 -12.30 16.88 7.60
N VAL A 97 -12.14 17.25 6.32
CA VAL A 97 -11.53 18.53 5.92
C VAL A 97 -12.56 19.67 5.91
N ASP A 98 -13.84 19.38 5.66
CA ASP A 98 -14.92 20.38 5.70
C ASP A 98 -15.40 20.71 7.12
N ASP A 99 -15.36 19.75 8.07
CA ASP A 99 -15.67 20.02 9.49
C ASP A 99 -14.52 20.77 10.21
N ALA A 100 -13.27 20.52 9.82
CA ALA A 100 -12.13 21.29 10.33
C ALA A 100 -12.16 22.75 9.86
N ARG A 101 -12.72 23.04 8.68
CA ARG A 101 -12.91 24.42 8.19
C ARG A 101 -14.13 25.10 8.79
N SER A 102 -15.17 24.36 9.13
CA SER A 102 -16.40 24.89 9.74
C SER A 102 -16.27 25.17 11.24
N SER A 103 -15.23 24.64 11.89
CA SER A 103 -14.91 24.87 13.30
C SER A 103 -13.89 25.98 13.54
N PHE A 104 -13.38 26.64 12.49
CA PHE A 104 -12.70 27.92 12.65
C PHE A 104 -13.74 29.03 12.79
N PRO A 105 -13.89 29.66 13.97
CA PRO A 105 -14.73 30.84 14.10
C PRO A 105 -14.12 31.96 13.24
N SER A 106 -14.69 32.21 12.06
CA SER A 106 -14.34 33.37 11.22
C SER A 106 -14.91 34.68 11.74
N SER A 107 -15.04 34.83 13.07
CA SER A 107 -15.36 36.10 13.71
C SER A 107 -14.19 36.53 14.60
N LEU A 108 -13.07 36.84 13.98
CA LEU A 108 -12.14 37.81 14.55
C LEU A 108 -12.88 39.15 14.55
N PRO A 109 -13.13 39.80 15.70
CA PRO A 109 -13.65 41.15 15.70
C PRO A 109 -12.65 42.07 15.00
N THR A 110 -13.08 42.74 13.92
CA THR A 110 -12.32 43.74 13.15
C THR A 110 -12.11 45.04 13.93
N SER A 111 -11.74 44.95 15.20
CA SER A 111 -11.40 46.10 16.03
C SER A 111 -10.20 45.76 16.91
N LEU A 112 -9.10 45.37 16.26
CA LEU A 112 -7.78 45.40 16.86
C LEU A 112 -7.23 46.84 16.67
N PRO A 113 -6.86 47.56 17.73
CA PRO A 113 -6.18 48.85 17.59
C PRO A 113 -4.87 48.64 16.82
N SER A 114 -4.59 49.50 15.85
CA SER A 114 -3.41 49.49 14.96
C SER A 114 -2.08 49.79 15.67
N GLY A 115 -1.90 49.29 16.89
CA GLY A 115 -0.75 49.55 17.75
C GLY A 115 -0.20 48.28 18.42
N LEU A 116 -0.36 47.12 17.78
CA LEU A 116 0.46 45.96 18.14
C LEU A 116 1.89 46.25 17.66
N PRO A 117 2.91 46.24 18.53
CA PRO A 117 4.29 46.30 18.08
C PRO A 117 4.53 45.11 17.15
N SER A 118 5.02 45.38 15.94
CA SER A 118 5.46 44.34 14.99
C SER A 118 6.63 43.51 15.51
N ASP A 119 7.15 43.83 16.69
CA ASP A 119 8.15 43.07 17.43
C ASP A 119 7.43 42.18 18.47
N LEU A 120 6.70 41.16 18.01
CA LEU A 120 6.66 39.95 18.82
C LEU A 120 8.12 39.48 18.87
N PRO A 121 8.73 39.30 20.05
CA PRO A 121 10.00 38.61 20.08
C PRO A 121 9.72 37.23 19.46
N ASN A 122 10.41 36.92 18.36
CA ASN A 122 10.64 35.54 17.92
C ASN A 122 11.43 34.86 19.04
N GLY A 123 10.81 34.66 20.21
CA GLY A 123 11.49 34.29 21.45
C GLY A 123 12.04 32.87 21.41
N GLY A 124 11.69 32.09 20.39
CA GLY A 124 12.36 30.84 20.10
C GLY A 124 13.79 31.10 19.66
N THR A 125 14.76 30.44 20.29
CA THR A 125 16.12 30.42 19.76
C THR A 125 16.10 29.56 18.50
N THR A 126 16.29 30.19 17.33
CA THR A 126 16.41 29.47 16.06
C THR A 126 17.85 29.02 15.85
N THR A 127 18.06 27.73 15.58
CA THR A 127 19.37 27.17 15.24
C THR A 127 19.26 26.40 13.95
N THR A 128 20.17 26.64 13.01
CA THR A 128 20.25 25.86 11.76
C THR A 128 21.23 24.70 11.94
N VAL A 129 20.79 23.49 11.62
CA VAL A 129 21.59 22.26 11.67
C VAL A 129 21.35 21.42 10.42
N ARG A 130 22.14 20.35 10.23
CA ARG A 130 21.87 19.33 9.21
C ARG A 130 21.06 18.18 9.77
N ILE A 131 20.46 17.40 8.86
CA ILE A 131 19.81 16.14 9.21
C ILE A 131 20.83 15.22 9.87
N GLY A 132 20.47 14.71 11.05
CA GLY A 132 21.31 13.85 11.88
C GLY A 132 22.31 14.55 12.79
N GLU A 133 22.43 15.88 12.74
CA GLU A 133 23.21 16.65 13.73
C GLU A 133 22.34 16.96 14.96
N GLY A 134 22.95 16.85 16.14
CA GLY A 134 22.34 17.19 17.42
C GLY A 134 22.26 18.71 17.64
N PHE A 135 21.26 19.14 18.41
CA PHE A 135 20.98 20.56 18.63
C PHE A 135 20.37 20.85 20.01
N PRO A 136 20.59 22.06 20.57
CA PRO A 136 19.96 22.46 21.82
C PRO A 136 18.48 22.84 21.62
N VAL A 137 17.64 22.47 22.57
CA VAL A 137 16.21 22.84 22.65
C VAL A 137 15.86 23.23 24.08
N GLY A 138 15.86 24.53 24.36
CA GLY A 138 15.69 25.05 25.72
C GLY A 138 16.79 24.51 26.67
N GLY A 139 16.38 23.85 27.76
CA GLY A 139 17.29 23.21 28.71
C GLY A 139 17.71 21.78 28.36
N ALA A 140 17.28 21.25 27.22
CA ALA A 140 17.58 19.91 26.75
C ALA A 140 18.39 19.93 25.45
N ARG A 141 18.92 18.76 25.04
CA ARG A 141 19.68 18.59 23.80
C ARG A 141 19.20 17.36 23.06
N VAL A 142 18.90 17.53 21.77
CA VAL A 142 18.69 16.43 20.83
C VAL A 142 20.05 15.84 20.46
N GLU A 143 20.16 14.51 20.52
CA GLU A 143 21.38 13.76 20.19
C GLU A 143 21.60 13.65 18.67
N ASP A 144 22.85 13.43 18.26
CA ASP A 144 23.20 13.09 16.88
C ASP A 144 22.62 11.73 16.46
N GLY A 145 22.53 11.50 15.15
CA GLY A 145 22.20 10.19 14.57
C GLY A 145 20.73 9.94 14.25
N TRP A 146 19.89 10.98 14.32
CA TRP A 146 18.52 10.93 13.80
C TRP A 146 18.50 11.03 12.27
N SER A 147 17.45 10.55 11.63
CA SER A 147 17.35 10.54 10.16
C SER A 147 15.92 10.71 9.69
N LEU A 148 15.74 10.99 8.40
CA LEU A 148 14.44 10.93 7.74
C LEU A 148 14.20 9.54 7.15
N GLY A 149 13.15 8.87 7.61
CA GLY A 149 12.65 7.61 7.08
C GLY A 149 11.45 7.81 6.15
N ASP A 150 10.99 6.70 5.56
CA ASP A 150 9.79 6.68 4.72
C ASP A 150 8.55 6.37 5.57
N ALA A 151 7.58 7.29 5.60
CA ALA A 151 6.27 7.07 6.23
C ALA A 151 5.21 6.58 5.23
N GLY A 152 5.64 5.98 4.11
CA GLY A 152 4.76 5.54 3.03
C GLY A 152 4.08 6.71 2.34
N SER A 153 2.76 6.63 2.14
CA SER A 153 1.99 7.68 1.44
C SER A 153 1.77 8.97 2.25
N VAL A 154 2.24 9.01 3.50
CA VAL A 154 2.02 10.13 4.42
C VAL A 154 3.16 11.16 4.34
N GLY A 155 4.30 10.80 3.75
CA GLY A 155 5.48 11.65 3.63
C GLY A 155 6.70 10.99 4.28
N ARG A 156 7.52 11.78 5.00
CA ARG A 156 8.73 11.30 5.67
C ARG A 156 8.57 11.29 7.18
N SER A 157 9.07 10.25 7.84
CA SER A 157 9.14 10.13 9.31
C SER A 157 10.49 10.62 9.81
N ILE A 158 10.56 11.11 11.03
CA ILE A 158 11.83 11.33 11.73
C ILE A 158 12.09 10.11 12.60
N GLU A 159 13.25 9.49 12.45
CA GLU A 159 13.61 8.23 13.12
C GLU A 159 14.85 8.41 13.99
N GLY A 160 14.91 7.64 15.08
CA GLY A 160 16.08 7.58 15.96
C GLY A 160 16.35 8.84 16.81
N MET A 161 15.46 9.83 16.77
CA MET A 161 15.64 11.10 17.49
C MET A 161 15.46 10.92 19.01
N ARG A 162 16.49 11.30 19.77
CA ARG A 162 16.50 11.25 21.23
C ARG A 162 16.89 12.58 21.83
N VAL A 163 16.38 12.87 23.02
CA VAL A 163 16.69 14.08 23.78
C VAL A 163 17.21 13.74 25.18
N THR A 164 18.25 14.46 25.61
CA THR A 164 18.83 14.37 26.96
C THR A 164 18.69 15.72 27.69
N GLY A 165 18.57 15.68 29.02
CA GLY A 165 18.36 16.88 29.85
C GLY A 165 16.89 17.23 30.10
N SER A 166 16.65 18.16 31.04
CA SER A 166 15.34 18.63 31.53
C SER A 166 14.27 17.55 31.76
N PRO A 167 14.44 16.66 32.76
CA PRO A 167 13.52 15.54 33.00
C PRO A 167 12.09 15.97 33.39
N ASP A 168 11.94 17.17 33.95
CA ASP A 168 10.70 17.59 34.63
C ASP A 168 9.74 18.40 33.73
N GLN A 169 10.14 18.73 32.50
CA GLN A 169 9.30 19.49 31.57
C GLN A 169 9.23 18.78 30.21
N PRO A 170 8.04 18.71 29.59
CA PRO A 170 7.92 18.29 28.19
C PRO A 170 8.66 19.29 27.29
N VAL A 171 9.36 18.76 26.30
CA VAL A 171 10.10 19.58 25.32
C VAL A 171 9.27 19.67 24.05
N PHE A 172 9.08 20.88 23.53
CA PHE A 172 8.40 21.15 22.28
C PHE A 172 9.28 22.00 21.38
N PHE A 173 9.42 21.57 20.12
CA PHE A 173 10.15 22.33 19.12
C PHE A 173 9.61 22.03 17.72
N THR A 174 9.88 22.96 16.82
CA THR A 174 9.51 22.87 15.41
C THR A 174 10.77 22.68 14.58
N LEU A 175 10.70 21.83 13.57
CA LEU A 175 11.72 21.67 12.54
C LEU A 175 11.17 22.17 11.22
N ARG A 176 11.91 23.10 10.60
CA ARG A 176 11.63 23.58 9.25
C ARG A 176 12.75 23.15 8.31
N PHE A 177 12.42 22.29 7.36
CA PHE A 177 13.32 21.83 6.32
C PHE A 177 13.31 22.83 5.17
N THR A 178 14.48 23.35 4.85
CA THR A 178 14.68 24.33 3.79
C THR A 178 15.48 23.69 2.66
N GLY A 179 15.07 23.94 1.41
CA GLY A 179 15.68 23.32 0.22
C GLY A 179 14.80 22.23 -0.40
N GLY A 180 14.79 22.14 -1.73
CA GLY A 180 13.95 21.19 -2.48
C GLY A 180 12.73 21.78 -3.21
N GLY A 181 12.54 23.10 -3.17
CA GLY A 181 11.49 23.79 -3.93
C GLY A 181 10.21 24.11 -3.16
N ALA A 182 10.05 23.55 -1.96
CA ALA A 182 9.04 23.97 -0.98
C ALA A 182 9.59 23.75 0.45
N ASP A 183 9.30 24.67 1.36
CA ASP A 183 9.64 24.49 2.77
C ASP A 183 8.67 23.49 3.41
N ALA A 184 9.19 22.54 4.17
CA ALA A 184 8.38 21.58 4.91
C ALA A 184 8.58 21.79 6.42
N GLU A 185 7.52 21.67 7.19
CA GLU A 185 7.54 21.94 8.63
C GLU A 185 6.92 20.79 9.40
N THR A 186 7.49 20.47 10.56
CA THR A 186 6.91 19.52 11.51
C THR A 186 7.13 19.96 12.95
N VAL A 187 6.25 19.48 13.82
CA VAL A 187 6.31 19.68 15.27
C VAL A 187 6.74 18.39 15.94
N CYS A 188 7.70 18.51 16.84
CA CYS A 188 8.27 17.43 17.63
C CYS A 188 8.00 17.65 19.12
N THR A 189 7.74 16.56 19.82
CA THR A 189 7.58 16.55 21.27
C THR A 189 8.38 15.42 21.90
N ALA A 190 8.95 15.70 23.06
CA ALA A 190 9.52 14.68 23.91
C ALA A 190 8.79 14.69 25.25
N THR A 191 8.08 13.60 25.51
CA THR A 191 7.46 13.29 26.79
C THR A 191 8.09 12.01 27.32
N GLY A 192 8.33 11.92 28.62
CA GLY A 192 8.96 10.71 29.16
C GLY A 192 9.11 10.76 30.66
N ASP A 193 9.23 9.56 31.24
CA ASP A 193 9.41 9.36 32.67
C ASP A 193 10.81 9.83 33.09
N SER A 194 10.88 10.57 34.19
CA SER A 194 12.10 11.18 34.77
C SER A 194 13.19 10.19 35.17
N THR A 195 12.97 8.90 34.95
CA THR A 195 13.86 7.78 35.28
C THR A 195 14.88 7.46 34.20
N SER A 196 14.70 7.95 32.98
CA SER A 196 15.60 7.74 31.84
C SER A 196 16.46 8.98 31.58
N SER A 197 17.78 8.79 31.39
CA SER A 197 18.70 9.88 31.04
C SER A 197 18.49 10.39 29.60
N SER A 198 17.81 9.61 28.77
CA SER A 198 17.50 9.89 27.37
C SER A 198 16.05 9.52 27.09
N ARG A 199 15.31 10.41 26.44
CA ARG A 199 13.90 10.24 26.07
C ARG A 199 13.77 10.21 24.54
N GLU A 200 12.81 9.42 24.04
CA GLU A 200 12.50 9.38 22.61
C GLU A 200 11.71 10.62 22.21
N VAL A 201 12.02 11.18 21.03
CA VAL A 201 11.29 12.31 20.47
C VAL A 201 10.29 11.78 19.45
N THR A 202 9.03 12.19 19.57
CA THR A 202 7.99 11.88 18.59
C THR A 202 7.69 13.13 17.77
N CYS A 203 7.73 13.01 16.45
CA CYS A 203 7.41 14.08 15.51
C CYS A 203 6.22 13.72 14.64
N VAL A 204 5.46 14.74 14.22
CA VAL A 204 4.45 14.56 13.18
C VAL A 204 5.17 14.23 11.85
N PRO A 205 4.63 13.34 10.99
CA PRO A 205 5.20 13.10 9.67
C PRO A 205 5.35 14.40 8.87
N VAL A 206 6.48 14.54 8.18
CA VAL A 206 6.79 15.68 7.32
C VAL A 206 6.12 15.45 5.97
N PHE A 207 5.27 16.37 5.56
CA PHE A 207 4.58 16.31 4.27
C PHE A 207 5.42 17.02 3.19
N GLY A 208 5.74 16.32 2.12
CA GLY A 208 6.48 16.85 0.97
C GLY A 208 7.79 16.12 0.68
N ASP A 209 8.38 16.46 -0.46
CA ASP A 209 9.68 15.93 -0.88
C ASP A 209 10.80 16.73 -0.20
N VAL A 210 11.31 16.21 0.92
CA VAL A 210 12.45 16.80 1.63
C VAL A 210 13.73 16.03 1.27
N PRO A 211 14.72 16.67 0.63
CA PRO A 211 16.05 16.09 0.42
C PRO A 211 16.76 15.67 1.72
N ASP A 212 17.60 14.63 1.64
CA ASP A 212 18.39 14.15 2.80
C ASP A 212 19.49 15.12 3.23
N ASP A 213 19.87 16.07 2.37
CA ASP A 213 20.87 17.10 2.64
C ASP A 213 20.25 18.46 2.97
N SER A 214 18.93 18.54 3.15
CA SER A 214 18.23 19.79 3.44
C SER A 214 18.70 20.41 4.77
N PRO A 215 19.07 21.69 4.80
CA PRO A 215 19.25 22.44 6.04
C PRO A 215 17.95 22.48 6.86
N VAL A 216 18.11 22.34 8.18
CA VAL A 216 17.00 22.25 9.13
C VAL A 216 17.09 23.42 10.09
N GLU A 217 16.08 24.28 10.07
CA GLU A 217 15.92 25.33 11.06
C GLU A 217 15.08 24.81 12.22
N VAL A 218 15.69 24.79 13.40
CA VAL A 218 15.06 24.36 14.64
C VAL A 218 14.57 25.58 15.38
N THR A 219 13.31 25.58 15.80
CA THR A 219 12.76 26.62 16.68
C THR A 219 12.23 25.99 17.97
N SER A 220 12.85 26.30 19.10
CA SER A 220 12.39 25.83 20.42
C SER A 220 11.25 26.73 20.92
N ALA A 221 10.14 26.15 21.38
CA ALA A 221 9.15 26.89 22.15
C ALA A 221 9.66 27.05 23.60
N LEU A 222 9.73 28.30 24.09
CA LEU A 222 10.09 28.62 25.48
C LEU A 222 8.94 28.31 26.44
#